data_AF-A0A359E9T8-F1
#
_entry.id   AF-A0A359E9T8-F1
#
_cell.length_a   1.000
_cell.length_b   1.000
_cell.length_c   1.000
_cell.angle_alpha   90.00
_cell.angle_beta   90.00
_cell.angle_gamma   90.00
#
_symmetry.space_group_name_H-M   'P 1'
#
loop_
_entity.id
_entity.type
_entity.pdbx_description
1 polymer ?
#
loop_
_entity_poly.entity_id
_entity_poly.type
_entity_poly.pdbx_seq_one_letter_code
_entity_poly.pdbx_strand_id
1 'polypeptide(L)'
;MTEDYHPSNKSALLDVIHSERAQFEALLEGLTEPQMTAPNVEATWSIKDIVAHITAWEALATDRIRAAKSGAALKFPRITDDAAMDAINAEIFTA
;
A
#
# COMPACT_ATOMS: atom_id res chain seq x y z
N MET A 1 6.43 -10.51 -10.06
CA MET A 1 7.45 -9.64 -10.68
C MET A 1 8.80 -9.89 -10.01
N THR A 2 9.90 -9.98 -10.77
CA THR A 2 11.27 -10.00 -10.19
C THR A 2 11.66 -8.60 -9.73
N GLU A 3 12.63 -8.48 -8.81
CA GLU A 3 13.10 -7.19 -8.24
C GLU A 3 13.51 -6.14 -9.30
N ASP A 4 13.76 -6.55 -10.55
CA ASP A 4 14.27 -5.68 -11.63
C ASP A 4 13.20 -5.13 -12.60
N TYR A 5 11.91 -5.43 -12.41
CA TYR A 5 10.90 -4.97 -13.37
C TYR A 5 10.48 -3.51 -13.10
N HIS A 6 10.95 -2.61 -13.97
CA HIS A 6 10.54 -1.21 -13.99
C HIS A 6 9.71 -0.90 -15.25
N PRO A 7 8.41 -0.57 -15.13
CA PRO A 7 7.59 -0.20 -16.28
C PRO A 7 8.14 1.06 -16.96
N SER A 8 8.46 0.96 -18.25
CA SER A 8 9.17 2.00 -19.01
C SER A 8 8.28 3.11 -19.57
N ASN A 9 6.96 2.96 -19.50
CA ASN A 9 5.99 3.95 -19.98
C ASN A 9 4.66 3.87 -19.21
N LYS A 10 3.78 4.85 -19.45
CA LYS A 10 2.49 4.97 -18.77
C LYS A 10 1.60 3.73 -18.94
N SER A 11 1.52 3.15 -20.13
CA SER A 11 0.68 1.96 -20.37
C SER A 11 1.19 0.79 -19.56
N ALA A 12 2.48 0.51 -19.66
CA ALA A 12 3.12 -0.57 -18.90
C ALA A 12 2.93 -0.40 -17.39
N LEU A 13 3.04 0.83 -16.87
CA LEU A 13 2.80 1.10 -15.45
C LEU A 13 1.35 0.82 -15.05
N LEU A 14 0.38 1.23 -15.87
CA LEU A 14 -1.04 0.98 -15.60
C LEU A 14 -1.38 -0.51 -15.68
N ASP A 15 -0.80 -1.23 -16.63
CA ASP A 15 -1.00 -2.67 -16.79
C ASP A 15 -0.49 -3.43 -15.56
N VAL A 16 0.67 -3.03 -15.02
CA VAL A 16 1.21 -3.58 -13.76
C VAL A 16 0.27 -3.31 -12.60
N ILE A 17 -0.15 -2.05 -12.41
CA ILE A 17 -1.03 -1.67 -11.31
C ILE A 17 -2.32 -2.50 -11.35
N HIS A 18 -2.95 -2.64 -12.51
CA HIS A 18 -4.18 -3.42 -12.66
C HIS A 18 -3.95 -4.93 -12.45
N SER A 19 -2.86 -5.47 -13.01
CA SER A 19 -2.52 -6.89 -12.88
C SER A 19 -2.21 -7.29 -11.44
N GLU A 20 -1.36 -6.53 -10.75
CA GLU A 20 -0.99 -6.80 -9.36
C GLU A 20 -2.18 -6.61 -8.42
N ARG A 21 -3.05 -5.60 -8.68
CA ARG A 21 -4.30 -5.43 -7.94
C ARG A 21 -5.23 -6.62 -8.09
N ALA A 22 -5.42 -7.12 -9.31
CA ALA A 22 -6.28 -8.27 -9.56
C ALA A 22 -5.72 -9.55 -8.91
N GLN A 23 -4.41 -9.76 -8.96
CA GLN A 23 -3.76 -10.89 -8.28
C GLN A 23 -3.91 -10.78 -6.76
N PHE A 24 -3.74 -9.58 -6.20
CA PHE A 24 -3.93 -9.34 -4.78
C PHE A 24 -5.37 -9.61 -4.35
N GLU A 25 -6.36 -9.11 -5.08
CA GLU A 25 -7.79 -9.36 -4.81
C GLU A 25 -8.13 -10.86 -4.90
N ALA A 26 -7.57 -11.59 -5.86
CA ALA A 26 -7.74 -13.03 -6.00
C ALA A 26 -7.13 -13.81 -4.81
N LEU A 27 -6.04 -13.34 -4.20
CA LEU A 27 -5.47 -13.96 -2.99
C LEU A 27 -6.37 -13.77 -1.76
N LEU A 28 -7.11 -12.67 -1.71
CA LEU A 28 -8.06 -12.39 -0.63
C LEU A 28 -9.40 -13.13 -0.83
N GLU A 29 -9.70 -13.54 -2.06
CA GLU A 29 -10.94 -14.22 -2.41
C GLU A 29 -11.06 -15.56 -1.66
N GLY A 30 -12.22 -15.77 -1.03
CA GLY A 30 -12.51 -16.99 -0.28
C GLY A 30 -12.00 -17.00 1.17
N LEU A 31 -11.28 -15.97 1.61
CA LEU A 31 -10.97 -15.80 3.03
C LEU A 31 -12.24 -15.46 3.81
N THR A 32 -12.49 -16.22 4.87
CA THR A 32 -13.56 -15.93 5.82
C THR A 32 -13.16 -14.80 6.76
N GLU A 33 -14.13 -14.12 7.37
CA GLU A 33 -13.86 -13.06 8.35
C GLU A 33 -12.93 -13.53 9.50
N PRO A 34 -13.13 -14.71 10.13
CA PRO A 34 -12.20 -15.21 11.14
C PRO A 34 -10.76 -15.42 10.64
N GLN A 35 -10.58 -15.80 9.37
CA GLN A 35 -9.24 -15.93 8.77
C GLN A 35 -8.64 -14.55 8.49
N MET A 36 -9.44 -13.59 8.03
CA MET A 36 -9.01 -12.21 7.79
C MET A 36 -8.52 -11.52 9.07
N THR A 37 -9.16 -11.80 10.21
CA THR A 37 -8.85 -11.16 11.49
C THR A 37 -7.99 -12.02 12.43
N ALA A 38 -7.52 -13.19 11.97
CA ALA A 38 -6.65 -14.04 12.79
C ALA A 38 -5.33 -13.30 13.09
N PRO A 39 -4.90 -13.23 14.36
CA PRO A 39 -3.68 -12.52 14.72
C PRO A 39 -2.42 -13.31 14.32
N ASN A 40 -1.29 -12.61 14.29
CA ASN A 40 0.05 -13.19 14.12
C ASN A 40 0.27 -13.92 12.78
N VAL A 41 -0.33 -13.42 11.70
CA VAL A 41 -0.08 -13.91 10.33
C VAL A 41 1.29 -13.43 9.85
N GLU A 42 1.62 -12.18 10.12
CA GLU A 42 2.97 -11.62 9.95
C GLU A 42 3.35 -10.84 11.19
N ALA A 43 4.35 -11.30 11.94
CA ALA A 43 4.65 -10.82 13.29
C ALA A 43 3.40 -10.74 14.18
N THR A 44 2.84 -9.54 14.41
CA THR A 44 1.62 -9.32 15.19
C THR A 44 0.39 -9.03 14.32
N TRP A 45 0.55 -8.88 13.01
CA TRP A 45 -0.47 -8.42 12.09
C TRP A 45 -1.39 -9.56 11.64
N SER A 46 -2.68 -9.26 11.51
CA SER A 46 -3.64 -10.07 10.76
C SER A 46 -3.59 -9.75 9.26
N ILE A 47 -4.27 -10.55 8.43
CA ILE A 47 -4.43 -10.24 7.00
C ILE A 47 -5.16 -8.91 6.83
N LYS A 48 -6.16 -8.63 7.67
CA LYS A 48 -6.89 -7.36 7.66
C LYS A 48 -5.96 -6.17 7.92
N ASP A 49 -4.99 -6.31 8.82
CA ASP A 49 -4.03 -5.25 9.12
C ASP A 49 -3.07 -5.02 7.94
N ILE A 50 -2.62 -6.09 7.28
CA ILE A 50 -1.81 -6.00 6.06
C ILE A 50 -2.59 -5.26 4.95
N VAL A 51 -3.87 -5.58 4.75
CA VAL A 51 -4.74 -4.91 3.76
C VAL A 51 -4.91 -3.44 4.11
N ALA A 52 -5.15 -3.11 5.37
CA ALA A 52 -5.27 -1.73 5.84
C ALA A 52 -3.96 -0.94 5.60
N HIS A 53 -2.82 -1.56 5.88
CA HIS A 53 -1.50 -0.98 5.65
C HIS A 53 -1.26 -0.65 4.16
N ILE A 54 -1.52 -1.61 3.26
CA ILE A 54 -1.41 -1.39 1.80
C ILE A 54 -2.33 -0.25 1.35
N THR A 55 -3.57 -0.23 1.84
CA THR A 55 -4.55 0.81 1.50
C THR A 55 -4.08 2.21 1.92
N ALA A 56 -3.45 2.34 3.08
CA ALA A 56 -2.90 3.61 3.55
C ALA A 56 -1.73 4.09 2.66
N TRP A 57 -0.86 3.18 2.20
CA TRP A 57 0.19 3.50 1.24
C TRP A 57 -0.36 3.95 -0.13
N GLU A 58 -1.41 3.31 -0.64
CA GLU A 58 -2.10 3.73 -1.86
C GLU A 58 -2.69 5.15 -1.72
N ALA A 59 -3.28 5.45 -0.56
CA ALA A 59 -3.82 6.78 -0.24
C ALA A 59 -2.72 7.84 -0.20
N LEU A 60 -1.57 7.53 0.41
CA LEU A 60 -0.40 8.39 0.47
C LEU A 60 0.17 8.67 -0.93
N ALA A 61 0.29 7.64 -1.78
CA ALA A 61 0.72 7.81 -3.17
C ALA A 61 -0.23 8.74 -3.95
N THR A 62 -1.54 8.55 -3.78
CA THR A 62 -2.57 9.39 -4.42
C THR A 62 -2.53 10.83 -3.92
N ASP A 63 -2.26 11.06 -2.63
CA ASP A 63 -2.10 12.40 -2.06
C ASP A 63 -0.94 13.15 -2.72
N ARG A 64 0.21 12.50 -2.88
CA ARG A 64 1.38 13.07 -3.57
C ARG A 64 1.06 13.48 -5.01
N ILE A 65 0.38 12.62 -5.77
CA ILE A 65 -0.03 12.92 -7.14
C ILE A 65 -0.99 14.13 -7.17
N ARG A 66 -1.96 14.17 -6.25
CA ARG A 66 -2.93 15.26 -6.17
C ARG A 66 -2.27 16.59 -5.81
N ALA A 67 -1.36 16.59 -4.83
CA ALA A 67 -0.58 17.76 -4.45
C ALA A 67 0.30 18.25 -5.61
N ALA A 68 1.00 17.34 -6.29
CA ALA A 68 1.83 17.69 -7.45
C ALA A 68 1.02 18.32 -8.60
N LYS A 69 -0.20 17.82 -8.85
CA LYS A 69 -1.10 18.36 -9.88
C LYS A 69 -1.71 19.72 -9.51
N SER A 70 -2.01 19.94 -8.24
CA SER A 70 -2.79 21.11 -7.80
C SER A 70 -1.95 22.22 -7.14
N GLY A 71 -0.70 21.92 -6.74
CA GLY A 71 0.10 22.80 -5.89
C GLY A 71 -0.36 22.85 -4.43
N ALA A 72 -1.35 22.04 -4.04
CA ALA A 72 -1.84 21.99 -2.66
C ALA A 72 -0.79 21.38 -1.71
N ALA A 73 -0.94 21.66 -0.41
CA ALA A 73 -0.13 21.02 0.63
C ALA A 73 -0.43 19.51 0.71
N LEU A 74 0.58 18.73 1.10
CA LEU A 74 0.43 17.30 1.36
C LEU A 74 -0.41 17.08 2.62
N LYS A 75 -1.26 16.06 2.59
CA LYS A 75 -2.01 15.59 3.76
C LYS A 75 -1.19 14.63 4.61
N PHE A 76 -0.32 13.85 3.96
CA PHE A 76 0.60 12.92 4.64
C PHE A 76 2.00 13.53 4.74
N PRO A 77 2.77 13.20 5.80
CA PRO A 77 4.14 13.67 5.93
C PRO A 77 5.03 13.19 4.78
N ARG A 78 6.11 13.94 4.52
CA ARG A 78 7.12 13.53 3.55
C ARG A 78 7.96 12.40 4.15
N ILE A 79 8.25 11.40 3.33
CA ILE A 79 9.18 10.32 3.65
C ILE A 79 10.53 10.75 3.09
N THR A 80 11.45 11.10 3.97
CA THR A 80 12.78 11.63 3.61
C THR A 80 13.88 10.58 3.70
N ASP A 81 13.64 9.55 4.49
CA ASP A 81 14.58 8.50 4.85
C ASP A 81 13.83 7.28 5.42
N ASP A 82 14.56 6.21 5.70
CA ASP A 82 14.01 4.95 6.23
C ASP A 82 13.37 5.14 7.61
N ALA A 83 13.91 6.01 8.46
CA ALA A 83 13.32 6.28 9.77
C ALA A 83 11.96 6.98 9.66
N ALA A 84 11.80 7.90 8.71
CA ALA A 84 10.51 8.51 8.41
C ALA A 84 9.51 7.50 7.83
N MET A 85 9.98 6.54 7.04
CA MET A 85 9.15 5.45 6.53
C MET A 85 8.66 4.54 7.67
N ASP A 86 9.55 4.15 8.58
CA ASP A 86 9.21 3.35 9.75
C ASP A 86 8.24 4.07 10.69
N ALA A 87 8.41 5.38 10.89
CA ALA A 87 7.49 6.18 11.69
C ALA A 87 6.07 6.18 11.10
N ILE A 88 5.95 6.32 9.77
CA ILE A 88 4.64 6.25 9.09
C ILE A 88 4.06 4.84 9.15
N ASN A 89 4.88 3.80 8.99
CA ASN A 89 4.44 2.41 9.15
C ASN A 89 3.85 2.17 10.53
N ALA A 90 4.50 2.69 11.58
CA ALA A 90 4.01 2.61 12.96
C ALA A 90 2.73 3.43 13.17
N GLU A 91 2.65 4.65 12.63
CA GLU A 91 1.46 5.52 12.76
C GLU A 91 0.22 4.88 12.11
N ILE A 92 0.36 4.42 10.86
CA ILE A 92 -0.69 3.71 10.12
C ILE A 92 -1.14 2.45 10.86
N PHE A 93 -0.22 1.78 11.57
CA PHE A 93 -0.53 0.58 12.34
C PHE A 93 -1.29 0.86 13.65
N THR A 94 -1.10 2.03 14.26
CA THR A 94 -1.70 2.38 15.55
C THR A 94 -3.04 3.13 15.49
N ALA A 95 -3.43 3.62 14.30
CA ALA A 95 -4.62 4.44 14.09
C ALA A 95 -5.89 3.60 13.87
#